data_AF-A0A0M0FZ21-F1
#
_entry.id   AF-A0A0M0FZ21-F1
#
_cell.length_a   1.000
_cell.length_b   1.000
_cell.length_c   1.000
_cell.angle_alpha   90.00
_cell.angle_beta   90.00
_cell.angle_gamma   90.00
#
_symmetry.space_group_name_H-M   'P 1'
#
loop_
_entity.id
_entity.type
_entity.pdbx_description
1 polymer ?
#
loop_
_entity_poly.entity_id
_entity_poly.type
_entity_poly.pdbx_seq_one_letter_code
_entity_poly.pdbx_strand_id
1 'polypeptide(L)'
;NEIKWLRKKLGISQKELAKGICHQSEISRIEAGEVYPRIDVLHKISLRLRVTIQHFLSLSNDRTDYFDETIKYLMSLNRLFKYKDIYDLTNSELNYRIKKDNYYFFTFLVWQNTVAKFKLGILNYTEIIEILLQLINDDQSFILDDFLDLKIINSIATIYAESCCYNDAIIFYKQILDTDVKSEKFPIFKAKVINNYSKCLYILGRYHESIKISKAGIKICKEEHNMEIIGYLYERLAESQEKLLDEFPEKEIAKNYYKAIFYLQVLNVQPYIIKIKKSKKRFLELITIND
;
A
#
# COMPACT_ATOMS: atom_id res chain seq x y z
N ASN A 1 -5.43 33.95 -3.92
CA ASN A 1 -6.30 33.41 -2.86
C ASN A 1 -7.53 32.80 -3.50
N GLU A 2 -7.64 31.47 -3.44
CA GLU A 2 -8.69 30.69 -4.12
C GLU A 2 -10.11 31.05 -3.70
N ILE A 3 -10.33 31.30 -2.40
CA ILE A 3 -11.67 31.61 -1.86
C ILE A 3 -12.25 32.82 -2.59
N LYS A 4 -11.42 33.85 -2.82
CA LYS A 4 -11.79 35.06 -3.55
C LYS A 4 -12.11 34.76 -5.02
N TRP A 5 -11.35 33.87 -5.66
CA TRP A 5 -11.57 33.48 -7.05
C TRP A 5 -12.89 32.71 -7.21
N LEU A 6 -13.12 31.67 -6.41
CA LEU A 6 -14.38 30.90 -6.41
C LEU A 6 -15.59 31.78 -6.09
N ARG A 7 -15.48 32.66 -5.10
CA ARG A 7 -16.54 33.60 -4.73
C ARG A 7 -16.92 34.49 -5.91
N LYS A 8 -15.93 35.08 -6.59
CA LYS A 8 -16.16 35.92 -7.78
C LYS A 8 -16.75 35.12 -8.94
N LYS A 9 -16.29 33.89 -9.16
CA LYS A 9 -16.82 32.98 -10.19
C LYS A 9 -18.30 32.65 -9.97
N LEU A 10 -18.74 32.56 -8.71
CA LEU A 10 -20.14 32.37 -8.33
C LEU A 10 -20.96 33.67 -8.27
N GLY A 11 -20.33 34.83 -8.50
CA GLY A 11 -21.02 36.12 -8.52
C GLY A 11 -21.53 36.62 -7.15
N ILE A 12 -21.06 36.05 -6.04
CA ILE A 12 -21.54 36.42 -4.70
C ILE A 12 -20.62 37.44 -4.00
N SER A 13 -21.19 38.29 -3.17
CA SER A 13 -20.47 39.27 -2.34
C SER A 13 -19.82 38.61 -1.12
N GLN A 14 -18.84 39.28 -0.49
CA GLN A 14 -18.25 38.82 0.77
C GLN A 14 -19.30 38.71 1.88
N LYS A 15 -20.30 39.60 1.88
CA LYS A 15 -21.40 39.60 2.85
C LYS A 15 -22.29 38.37 2.69
N GLU A 16 -22.57 37.97 1.45
CA GLU A 16 -23.34 36.76 1.16
C GLU A 16 -22.54 35.50 1.49
N LEU A 17 -21.23 35.48 1.20
CA LEU A 17 -20.36 34.39 1.61
C LEU A 17 -20.34 34.26 3.14
N ALA A 18 -20.28 35.36 3.88
CA ALA A 18 -20.22 35.39 5.34
C ALA A 18 -21.54 35.00 6.04
N LYS A 19 -22.70 35.15 5.37
CA LYS A 19 -24.03 35.04 6.00
C LYS A 19 -24.24 33.71 6.74
N GLY A 20 -24.43 33.76 8.05
CA GLY A 20 -24.63 32.56 8.89
C GLY A 20 -23.38 31.69 9.06
N ILE A 21 -22.20 32.20 8.71
CA ILE A 21 -20.91 31.54 8.91
C ILE A 21 -20.04 32.37 9.86
N CYS A 22 -19.75 33.62 9.50
CA CYS A 22 -18.85 34.51 10.23
C CYS A 22 -19.15 35.97 9.89
N HIS A 23 -18.36 36.92 10.42
CA HIS A 23 -18.46 38.32 10.03
C HIS A 23 -17.86 38.57 8.63
N GLN A 24 -18.43 39.50 7.87
CA GLN A 24 -17.92 39.84 6.53
C GLN A 24 -16.47 40.36 6.57
N SER A 25 -16.08 41.04 7.64
CA SER A 25 -14.69 41.45 7.88
C SER A 25 -13.74 40.24 7.97
N GLU A 26 -14.20 39.12 8.55
CA GLU A 26 -13.42 37.89 8.66
C GLU A 26 -13.19 37.25 7.28
N ILE A 27 -14.22 37.19 6.42
CA ILE A 27 -14.06 36.78 5.01
C ILE A 27 -13.07 37.68 4.28
N SER A 28 -13.11 38.99 4.50
CA SER A 28 -12.17 39.92 3.86
C SER A 28 -10.72 39.62 4.28
N ARG A 29 -10.48 39.40 5.57
CA ARG A 29 -9.15 39.07 6.11
C ARG A 29 -8.65 37.70 5.64
N ILE A 30 -9.55 36.71 5.55
CA ILE A 30 -9.26 35.39 4.98
C ILE A 30 -8.87 35.53 3.50
N GLU A 31 -9.62 36.28 2.69
CA GLU A 31 -9.33 36.50 1.27
C GLU A 31 -8.02 37.28 1.04
N ALA A 32 -7.62 38.12 2.00
CA ALA A 32 -6.36 38.85 2.01
C ALA A 32 -5.17 37.99 2.47
N GLY A 33 -5.41 36.82 3.07
CA GLY A 33 -4.37 35.95 3.63
C GLY A 33 -3.85 36.39 5.00
N GLU A 34 -4.55 37.32 5.67
CA GLU A 34 -4.17 37.83 6.99
C GLU A 34 -4.53 36.87 8.13
N VAL A 35 -5.52 35.99 7.91
CA VAL A 35 -6.03 35.04 8.90
C VAL A 35 -6.34 33.72 8.22
N TYR A 36 -5.89 32.62 8.82
CA TYR A 36 -6.35 31.29 8.47
C TYR A 36 -7.72 31.02 9.11
N PRO A 37 -8.74 30.61 8.33
CA PRO A 37 -10.05 30.30 8.88
C PRO A 37 -9.97 29.08 9.81
N ARG A 38 -10.81 29.08 10.85
CA ARG A 38 -11.06 27.85 11.63
C ARG A 38 -11.70 26.77 10.75
N ILE A 39 -11.53 25.51 11.13
CA ILE A 39 -11.97 24.37 10.33
C ILE A 39 -13.50 24.36 10.10
N ASP A 40 -14.29 24.79 11.08
CA ASP A 40 -15.75 24.90 11.01
C ASP A 40 -16.19 25.99 10.01
N VAL A 41 -15.48 27.13 10.02
CA VAL A 41 -15.68 28.24 9.09
C VAL A 41 -15.28 27.83 7.68
N LEU A 42 -14.13 27.19 7.52
CA LEU A 42 -13.64 26.70 6.22
C LEU A 42 -14.58 25.65 5.62
N HIS A 43 -15.10 24.72 6.42
CA HIS A 43 -16.09 23.73 5.97
C HIS A 43 -17.38 24.39 5.46
N LYS A 44 -17.93 25.35 6.21
CA LYS A 44 -19.14 26.07 5.78
C LYS A 44 -18.89 26.93 4.54
N ILE A 45 -17.70 27.53 4.42
CA ILE A 45 -17.27 28.25 3.21
C ILE A 45 -17.20 27.29 2.02
N SER A 46 -16.64 26.08 2.19
CA SER A 46 -16.53 25.09 1.11
C SER A 46 -17.89 24.64 0.59
N LEU A 47 -18.84 24.36 1.50
CA LEU A 47 -20.23 24.06 1.13
C LEU A 47 -20.86 25.19 0.33
N ARG A 48 -20.66 26.46 0.74
CA ARG A 48 -21.22 27.62 0.03
C ARG A 48 -20.58 27.84 -1.34
N LEU A 49 -19.28 27.56 -1.45
CA LEU A 49 -18.54 27.66 -2.70
C LEU A 49 -18.64 26.41 -3.59
N ARG A 50 -19.43 25.41 -3.15
CA ARG A 50 -19.68 24.14 -3.86
C ARG A 50 -18.39 23.37 -4.18
N VAL A 51 -17.45 23.39 -3.25
CA VAL A 51 -16.21 22.60 -3.30
C VAL A 51 -16.05 21.80 -2.01
N THR A 52 -15.27 20.73 -2.07
CA THR A 52 -14.91 19.97 -0.87
C THR A 52 -13.95 20.79 -0.01
N ILE A 53 -13.93 20.56 1.30
CA ILE A 53 -12.92 21.19 2.17
C ILE A 53 -11.49 20.83 1.70
N GLN A 54 -11.33 19.61 1.15
CA GLN A 54 -10.08 19.11 0.58
C GLN A 54 -9.52 20.03 -0.50
N HIS A 55 -10.38 20.65 -1.33
CA HIS A 55 -9.96 21.60 -2.37
C HIS A 55 -9.12 22.75 -1.80
N PHE A 56 -9.52 23.30 -0.65
CA PHE A 56 -8.76 24.38 -0.01
C PHE A 56 -7.49 23.89 0.68
N LEU A 57 -7.48 22.64 1.16
CA LEU A 57 -6.31 22.03 1.77
C LEU A 57 -5.25 21.65 0.73
N SER A 58 -5.65 21.28 -0.49
CA SER A 58 -4.72 20.97 -1.58
C SER A 58 -4.07 22.23 -2.18
N LEU A 59 -4.78 23.36 -2.17
CA LEU A 59 -4.29 24.62 -2.76
C LEU A 59 -3.26 25.38 -1.91
N SER A 60 -3.10 25.00 -0.64
CA SER A 60 -2.01 25.54 0.20
C SER A 60 -0.62 25.03 -0.20
N ASN A 61 -0.53 24.03 -1.10
CA ASN A 61 0.73 23.41 -1.49
C ASN A 61 0.87 23.28 -3.01
N ASP A 62 1.41 24.28 -3.70
CA ASP A 62 1.83 24.12 -5.12
C ASP A 62 2.85 22.97 -5.31
N ARG A 63 3.46 22.47 -4.22
CA ARG A 63 4.36 21.31 -4.22
C ARG A 63 3.68 19.96 -3.98
N THR A 64 2.41 19.89 -3.57
CA THR A 64 1.75 18.57 -3.36
C THR A 64 1.55 17.82 -4.67
N ASP A 65 1.20 18.51 -5.76
CA ASP A 65 1.03 17.87 -7.07
C ASP A 65 2.34 17.23 -7.55
N TYR A 66 3.46 17.93 -7.37
CA TYR A 66 4.79 17.40 -7.66
C TYR A 66 5.12 16.14 -6.84
N PHE A 67 4.88 16.18 -5.53
CA PHE A 67 5.16 15.02 -4.66
C PHE A 67 4.28 13.82 -5.02
N ASP A 68 3.00 14.05 -5.26
CA ASP A 68 2.04 12.99 -5.62
C ASP A 68 2.37 12.37 -6.99
N GLU A 69 2.75 13.19 -7.98
CA GLU A 69 3.21 12.71 -9.28
C GLU A 69 4.51 11.90 -9.17
N THR A 70 5.46 12.38 -8.37
CA THR A 70 6.73 11.67 -8.13
C THR A 70 6.51 10.34 -7.42
N ILE A 71 5.63 10.29 -6.41
CA ILE A 71 5.23 9.06 -5.72
C ILE A 71 4.59 8.09 -6.71
N LYS A 72 3.62 8.55 -7.52
CA LYS A 72 2.97 7.71 -8.54
C LYS A 72 3.98 7.15 -9.54
N TYR A 73 4.92 7.97 -9.99
CA TYR A 73 5.97 7.55 -10.91
C TYR A 73 6.89 6.50 -10.27
N LEU A 74 7.37 6.73 -9.04
CA LEU A 74 8.17 5.76 -8.29
C LEU A 74 7.43 4.42 -8.07
N MET A 75 6.13 4.47 -7.75
CA MET A 75 5.29 3.27 -7.66
C MET A 75 5.20 2.53 -9.00
N SER A 76 5.14 3.25 -10.12
CA SER A 76 5.13 2.62 -11.46
C SER A 76 6.47 1.94 -11.78
N LEU A 77 7.61 2.55 -11.42
CA LEU A 77 8.93 1.94 -11.58
C LEU A 77 9.08 0.69 -10.71
N ASN A 78 8.53 0.72 -9.49
CA ASN A 78 8.56 -0.43 -8.58
C ASN A 78 7.79 -1.63 -9.16
N ARG A 79 6.61 -1.40 -9.75
CA ARG A 79 5.84 -2.43 -10.47
C ARG A 79 6.61 -3.03 -11.66
N LEU A 80 7.47 -2.24 -12.30
CA LEU A 80 8.31 -2.66 -13.42
C LEU A 80 9.68 -3.21 -12.98
N PHE A 81 9.93 -3.32 -11.67
CA PHE A 81 11.21 -3.77 -11.11
C PHE A 81 12.43 -2.93 -11.56
N LYS A 82 12.22 -1.66 -11.90
CA LYS A 82 13.26 -0.72 -12.37
C LYS A 82 14.03 -0.10 -11.21
N TYR A 83 14.70 -0.93 -10.42
CA TYR A 83 15.35 -0.50 -9.17
C TYR A 83 16.50 0.49 -9.38
N LYS A 84 17.19 0.43 -10.52
CA LYS A 84 18.23 1.41 -10.87
C LYS A 84 17.65 2.82 -11.05
N ASP A 85 16.56 2.94 -11.80
CA ASP A 85 15.86 4.22 -12.02
C ASP A 85 15.30 4.78 -10.70
N ILE A 86 14.76 3.92 -9.83
CA ILE A 86 14.30 4.31 -8.48
C ILE A 86 15.46 4.86 -7.67
N TYR A 87 16.61 4.17 -7.65
CA TYR A 87 17.78 4.59 -6.90
C TYR A 87 18.30 5.95 -7.39
N ASP A 88 18.42 6.13 -8.70
CA ASP A 88 18.95 7.38 -9.28
C ASP A 88 18.00 8.56 -9.02
N LEU A 89 16.68 8.37 -9.22
CA LEU A 89 15.67 9.39 -8.95
C LEU A 89 15.60 9.74 -7.45
N THR A 90 15.55 8.75 -6.57
CA THR A 90 15.48 9.04 -5.14
C THR A 90 16.74 9.73 -4.63
N ASN A 91 17.93 9.40 -5.16
CA ASN A 91 19.17 10.11 -4.82
C ASN A 91 19.17 11.56 -5.30
N SER A 92 18.62 11.86 -6.48
CA SER A 92 18.55 13.25 -6.97
C SER A 92 17.54 14.08 -6.17
N GLU A 93 16.44 13.45 -5.73
CA GLU A 93 15.43 14.12 -4.91
C GLU A 93 15.90 14.34 -3.47
N LEU A 94 16.58 13.38 -2.84
CA LEU A 94 16.92 13.44 -1.42
C LEU A 94 17.83 14.64 -1.09
N ASN A 95 17.26 15.66 -0.47
CA ASN A 95 17.98 16.78 0.12
C ASN A 95 17.39 17.19 1.48
N TYR A 96 18.20 17.86 2.31
CA TYR A 96 17.81 18.22 3.68
C TYR A 96 16.59 19.18 3.75
N ARG A 97 16.35 19.99 2.71
CA ARG A 97 15.18 20.90 2.68
C ARG A 97 13.88 20.12 2.63
N ILE A 98 13.84 19.01 1.90
CA ILE A 98 12.63 18.17 1.80
C ILE A 98 12.22 17.56 3.14
N LYS A 99 13.16 17.19 4.02
CA LYS A 99 12.83 16.67 5.36
C LYS A 99 11.99 17.69 6.17
N LYS A 100 12.29 18.98 6.04
CA LYS A 100 11.56 20.05 6.73
C LYS A 100 10.25 20.40 6.02
N ASP A 101 10.26 20.43 4.69
CA ASP A 101 9.13 20.86 3.88
C ASP A 101 8.01 19.80 3.82
N ASN A 102 8.38 18.52 3.74
CA ASN A 102 7.44 17.41 3.68
C ASN A 102 8.08 16.11 4.23
N TYR A 103 7.89 15.88 5.53
CA TYR A 103 8.45 14.72 6.22
C TYR A 103 7.93 13.37 5.67
N TYR A 104 6.66 13.32 5.25
CA TYR A 104 6.08 12.13 4.62
C TYR A 104 6.80 11.78 3.32
N PHE A 105 6.94 12.75 2.41
CA PHE A 105 7.62 12.55 1.14
C PHE A 105 9.10 12.22 1.35
N PHE A 106 9.78 12.89 2.27
CA PHE A 106 11.15 12.55 2.67
C PHE A 106 11.26 11.08 3.09
N THR A 107 10.39 10.64 4.01
CA THR A 107 10.38 9.26 4.52
C THR A 107 10.10 8.26 3.41
N PHE A 108 9.16 8.58 2.51
CA PHE A 108 8.88 7.77 1.33
C PHE A 108 10.10 7.62 0.42
N LEU A 109 10.82 8.71 0.14
CA LEU A 109 12.03 8.68 -0.69
C LEU A 109 13.15 7.85 -0.04
N VAL A 110 13.42 8.04 1.25
CA VAL A 110 14.45 7.26 1.96
C VAL A 110 14.07 5.77 1.95
N TRP A 111 12.80 5.44 2.19
CA TRP A 111 12.32 4.07 2.12
C TRP A 111 12.53 3.45 0.73
N GLN A 112 12.07 4.10 -0.34
CA GLN A 112 12.24 3.60 -1.71
C GLN A 112 13.71 3.47 -2.10
N ASN A 113 14.55 4.46 -1.75
CA ASN A 113 15.99 4.42 -1.98
C ASN A 113 16.65 3.23 -1.27
N THR A 114 16.27 2.99 -0.02
CA THR A 114 16.81 1.91 0.81
C THR A 114 16.45 0.55 0.23
N VAL A 115 15.19 0.34 -0.15
CA VAL A 115 14.78 -0.90 -0.84
C VAL A 115 15.51 -1.07 -2.18
N ALA A 116 15.71 0.01 -2.95
CA ALA A 116 16.47 -0.06 -4.20
C ALA A 116 17.95 -0.44 -3.97
N LYS A 117 18.61 0.10 -2.93
CA LYS A 117 19.97 -0.29 -2.53
C LYS A 117 20.08 -1.79 -2.23
N PHE A 118 19.11 -2.34 -1.51
CA PHE A 118 19.04 -3.79 -1.25
C PHE A 118 18.91 -4.58 -2.56
N LYS A 119 17.96 -4.21 -3.42
CA LYS A 119 17.68 -4.90 -4.68
C LYS A 119 18.83 -4.84 -5.69
N LEU A 120 19.64 -3.78 -5.64
CA LEU A 120 20.84 -3.62 -6.45
C LEU A 120 22.09 -4.26 -5.83
N GLY A 121 21.99 -4.85 -4.64
CA GLY A 121 23.13 -5.44 -3.93
C GLY A 121 24.17 -4.42 -3.46
N ILE A 122 23.79 -3.15 -3.31
CA ILE A 122 24.69 -2.07 -2.86
C ILE A 122 24.98 -2.22 -1.35
N LEU A 123 23.97 -2.59 -0.57
CA LEU A 123 24.09 -2.82 0.87
C LEU A 123 23.56 -4.21 1.22
N ASN A 124 24.10 -4.81 2.28
CA ASN A 124 23.59 -6.08 2.82
C ASN A 124 22.25 -5.87 3.57
N TYR A 125 21.57 -6.98 3.87
CA TYR A 125 20.25 -6.92 4.49
C TYR A 125 20.29 -6.32 5.92
N THR A 126 21.37 -6.52 6.69
CA THR A 126 21.49 -5.99 8.05
C THR A 126 21.53 -4.47 8.09
N GLU A 127 22.37 -3.85 7.26
CA GLU A 127 22.46 -2.38 7.14
C GLU A 127 21.13 -1.78 6.65
N ILE A 128 20.48 -2.46 5.70
CA ILE A 128 19.19 -2.04 5.17
C ILE A 128 18.10 -2.04 6.25
N ILE A 129 18.06 -3.08 7.08
CA ILE A 129 17.06 -3.20 8.15
C ILE A 129 17.29 -2.12 9.22
N GLU A 130 18.54 -1.85 9.59
CA GLU A 130 18.87 -0.77 10.53
C GLU A 130 18.33 0.59 10.05
N ILE A 131 18.54 0.92 8.78
CA ILE A 131 18.03 2.17 8.18
C ILE A 131 16.50 2.22 8.23
N LEU A 132 15.82 1.12 7.86
CA LEU A 132 14.36 1.08 7.85
C LEU A 132 13.75 1.13 9.25
N LEU A 133 14.39 0.51 10.25
CA LEU A 133 13.97 0.57 11.64
C LEU A 133 14.13 1.98 12.22
N GLN A 134 15.21 2.69 11.86
CA GLN A 134 15.39 4.09 12.26
C GLN A 134 14.27 4.99 11.69
N LEU A 135 13.80 4.75 10.47
CA LEU A 135 12.70 5.54 9.87
C LEU A 135 11.38 5.40 10.63
N ILE A 136 11.06 4.20 11.12
CA ILE A 136 9.79 3.96 11.82
C ILE A 136 9.84 4.34 13.31
N ASN A 137 11.04 4.36 13.90
CA ASN A 137 11.26 4.77 15.29
C ASN A 137 11.52 6.28 15.45
N ASP A 138 11.49 7.07 14.36
CA ASP A 138 11.60 8.53 14.41
C ASP A 138 10.36 9.13 15.11
N ASP A 139 10.58 10.12 15.98
CA ASP A 139 9.55 10.80 16.74
C ASP A 139 8.46 11.43 15.86
N GLN A 140 8.75 11.69 14.57
CA GLN A 140 7.79 12.23 13.59
C GLN A 140 6.94 11.17 12.86
N SER A 141 7.05 9.90 13.23
CA SER A 141 6.29 8.79 12.62
C SER A 141 4.76 8.97 12.64
N PHE A 142 4.21 9.75 13.58
CA PHE A 142 2.78 10.08 13.64
C PHE A 142 2.27 10.93 12.46
N ILE A 143 3.16 11.52 11.66
CA ILE A 143 2.84 12.35 10.49
C ILE A 143 2.70 11.48 9.22
N LEU A 144 2.96 10.18 9.32
CA LEU A 144 2.94 9.28 8.17
C LEU A 144 1.49 8.93 7.76
N ASP A 145 1.10 9.38 6.57
CA ASP A 145 -0.20 9.06 5.97
C ASP A 145 -0.18 7.71 5.23
N ASP A 146 -1.37 7.20 4.88
CA ASP A 146 -1.57 5.97 4.08
C ASP A 146 -0.76 4.77 4.62
N PHE A 147 -0.67 4.67 5.96
CA PHE A 147 -0.01 3.60 6.72
C PHE A 147 1.41 3.27 6.19
N LEU A 148 2.17 4.32 5.88
CA LEU A 148 3.52 4.20 5.30
C LEU A 148 4.49 3.47 6.24
N ASP A 149 4.36 3.66 7.55
CA ASP A 149 5.05 2.88 8.58
C ASP A 149 4.84 1.36 8.39
N LEU A 150 3.60 0.92 8.21
CA LEU A 150 3.28 -0.50 8.01
C LEU A 150 3.82 -1.01 6.66
N LYS A 151 3.87 -0.16 5.63
CA LYS A 151 4.50 -0.51 4.33
C LYS A 151 6.03 -0.65 4.46
N ILE A 152 6.66 0.18 5.28
CA ILE A 152 8.08 0.04 5.62
C ILE A 152 8.31 -1.26 6.39
N ILE A 153 7.49 -1.57 7.40
CA ILE A 153 7.55 -2.84 8.14
C ILE A 153 7.37 -4.04 7.20
N ASN A 154 6.46 -3.97 6.23
CA ASN A 154 6.29 -5.04 5.24
C ASN A 154 7.55 -5.23 4.37
N SER A 155 8.26 -4.13 4.08
CA SER A 155 9.52 -4.20 3.34
C SER A 155 10.61 -4.85 4.18
N ILE A 156 10.71 -4.50 5.47
CA ILE A 156 11.61 -5.16 6.43
C ILE A 156 11.34 -6.68 6.45
N ALA A 157 10.08 -7.08 6.63
CA ALA A 157 9.68 -8.49 6.62
C ALA A 157 10.02 -9.21 5.31
N THR A 158 9.84 -8.53 4.18
CA THR A 158 10.17 -9.07 2.85
C THR A 158 11.68 -9.26 2.69
N ILE A 159 12.49 -8.32 3.18
CA ILE A 159 13.96 -8.38 3.11
C ILE A 159 14.51 -9.49 4.00
N TYR A 160 13.97 -9.68 5.21
CA TYR A 160 14.27 -10.85 6.04
C TYR A 160 13.92 -12.15 5.32
N ALA A 161 12.73 -12.25 4.70
CA ALA A 161 12.31 -13.45 3.99
C ALA A 161 13.18 -13.76 2.76
N GLU A 162 13.58 -12.74 1.99
CA GLU A 162 14.50 -12.88 0.85
C GLU A 162 15.92 -13.26 1.29
N SER A 163 16.30 -12.89 2.52
CA SER A 163 17.56 -13.28 3.16
C SER A 163 17.46 -14.63 3.91
N CYS A 164 16.38 -15.39 3.70
CA CYS A 164 16.09 -16.68 4.35
C CYS A 164 15.90 -16.62 5.88
N CYS A 165 15.78 -15.43 6.47
CA CYS A 165 15.47 -15.21 7.89
C CYS A 165 13.94 -15.26 8.12
N TYR A 166 13.33 -16.42 7.87
CA TYR A 166 11.87 -16.55 7.84
C TYR A 166 11.20 -16.32 9.21
N ASN A 167 11.83 -16.71 10.32
CA ASN A 167 11.25 -16.49 11.64
C ASN A 167 11.16 -15.00 11.98
N ASP A 168 12.19 -14.21 11.64
CA ASP A 168 12.19 -12.76 11.83
C ASP A 168 11.13 -12.10 10.94
N ALA A 169 11.05 -12.50 9.67
CA ALA A 169 10.01 -12.01 8.76
C ALA A 169 8.59 -12.22 9.33
N ILE A 170 8.33 -13.38 9.95
CA ILE A 170 7.04 -13.70 10.55
C ILE A 170 6.67 -12.74 11.69
N ILE A 171 7.63 -12.31 12.52
CA ILE A 171 7.38 -11.37 13.61
C ILE A 171 6.81 -10.05 13.06
N PHE A 172 7.47 -9.49 12.04
CA PHE A 172 7.03 -8.26 11.41
C PHE A 172 5.72 -8.41 10.62
N TYR A 173 5.48 -9.55 9.96
CA TYR A 173 4.18 -9.79 9.33
C TYR A 173 3.04 -9.84 10.35
N LYS A 174 3.24 -10.52 11.49
CA LYS A 174 2.23 -10.55 12.57
C LYS A 174 1.94 -9.15 13.11
N GLN A 175 2.99 -8.35 13.37
CA GLN A 175 2.84 -6.96 13.81
C GLN A 175 1.88 -6.16 12.90
N ILE A 176 2.02 -6.28 11.58
CA ILE A 176 1.14 -5.59 10.63
C ILE A 176 -0.30 -6.13 10.71
N LEU A 177 -0.46 -7.45 10.79
CA LEU A 177 -1.78 -8.09 10.78
C LEU A 177 -2.58 -7.84 12.06
N ASP A 178 -1.90 -7.70 13.19
CA ASP A 178 -2.48 -7.40 14.50
C ASP A 178 -2.84 -5.90 14.65
N THR A 179 -2.41 -5.05 13.71
CA THR A 179 -2.76 -3.63 13.68
C THR A 179 -4.15 -3.42 13.05
N ASP A 180 -4.94 -2.51 13.63
CA ASP A 180 -6.19 -2.03 13.05
C ASP A 180 -6.01 -0.62 12.50
N VAL A 181 -6.28 -0.44 11.20
CA VAL A 181 -6.17 0.83 10.50
C VAL A 181 -7.48 1.11 9.78
N LYS A 182 -8.08 2.26 10.10
CA LYS A 182 -9.31 2.74 9.46
C LYS A 182 -8.99 3.33 8.09
N SER A 183 -8.83 2.46 7.09
CA SER A 183 -8.62 2.85 5.68
C SER A 183 -9.18 1.80 4.75
N GLU A 184 -9.91 2.21 3.71
CA GLU A 184 -10.46 1.31 2.68
C GLU A 184 -9.36 0.58 1.90
N LYS A 185 -8.15 1.13 1.84
CA LYS A 185 -7.01 0.49 1.16
C LYS A 185 -6.32 -0.58 2.00
N PHE A 186 -6.53 -0.54 3.32
CA PHE A 186 -5.79 -1.37 4.26
C PHE A 186 -6.11 -2.87 4.15
N PRO A 187 -7.37 -3.31 3.95
CA PRO A 187 -7.68 -4.71 3.69
C PRO A 187 -6.91 -5.30 2.50
N ILE A 188 -6.83 -4.56 1.38
CA ILE A 188 -6.07 -4.99 0.19
C ILE A 188 -4.58 -5.12 0.52
N PHE A 189 -4.02 -4.18 1.29
CA PHE A 189 -2.64 -4.27 1.78
C PHE A 189 -2.44 -5.49 2.70
N LYS A 190 -3.35 -5.76 3.64
CA LYS A 190 -3.35 -6.95 4.50
C LYS A 190 -3.33 -8.23 3.68
N ALA A 191 -4.07 -8.32 2.58
CA ALA A 191 -4.05 -9.50 1.70
C ALA A 191 -2.66 -9.76 1.08
N LYS A 192 -1.91 -8.71 0.73
CA LYS A 192 -0.52 -8.84 0.23
C LYS A 192 0.43 -9.32 1.33
N VAL A 193 0.30 -8.78 2.53
CA VAL A 193 1.05 -9.21 3.73
C VAL A 193 0.77 -10.67 4.04
N ILE A 194 -0.50 -11.08 4.00
CA ILE A 194 -0.95 -12.47 4.21
C ILE A 194 -0.33 -13.43 3.19
N ASN A 195 -0.23 -13.04 1.92
CA ASN A 195 0.42 -13.86 0.90
C ASN A 195 1.90 -14.10 1.21
N ASN A 196 2.62 -13.05 1.63
CA ASN A 196 4.04 -13.18 2.00
C ASN A 196 4.23 -13.99 3.29
N TYR A 197 3.36 -13.77 4.27
CA TYR A 197 3.39 -14.49 5.55
C TYR A 197 3.09 -15.99 5.37
N SER A 198 2.04 -16.34 4.64
CA SER A 198 1.70 -17.75 4.33
C SER A 198 2.84 -18.45 3.58
N LYS A 199 3.52 -17.76 2.67
CA LYS A 199 4.72 -18.30 2.01
C LYS A 199 5.83 -18.64 3.02
N CYS A 200 6.11 -17.78 3.99
CA CYS A 200 7.11 -18.06 5.03
C CYS A 200 6.71 -19.26 5.89
N LEU A 201 5.44 -19.34 6.31
CA LEU A 201 4.91 -20.47 7.07
C LEU A 201 5.05 -21.78 6.30
N TYR A 202 4.71 -21.78 5.00
CA TYR A 202 4.87 -22.94 4.13
C TYR A 202 6.32 -23.40 4.04
N ILE A 203 7.27 -22.48 3.83
CA ILE A 203 8.70 -22.81 3.73
C ILE A 203 9.21 -23.43 5.04
N LEU A 204 8.74 -22.95 6.18
CA LEU A 204 9.07 -23.49 7.50
C LEU A 204 8.34 -24.79 7.85
N GLY A 205 7.55 -25.37 6.94
CA GLY A 205 6.79 -26.59 7.18
C GLY A 205 5.54 -26.42 8.05
N ARG A 206 5.16 -25.18 8.38
CA ARG A 206 3.98 -24.86 9.21
C ARG A 206 2.71 -24.84 8.36
N TYR A 207 2.38 -25.99 7.78
CA TYR A 207 1.37 -26.10 6.72
C TYR A 207 -0.05 -25.74 7.20
N HIS A 208 -0.48 -26.17 8.39
CA HIS A 208 -1.81 -25.80 8.92
C HIS A 208 -1.96 -24.28 9.11
N GLU A 209 -0.92 -23.61 9.62
CA GLU A 209 -0.92 -22.16 9.77
C GLU A 209 -0.96 -21.49 8.40
N SER A 210 -0.16 -21.96 7.44
CA SER A 210 -0.18 -21.46 6.06
C SER A 210 -1.57 -21.58 5.43
N ILE A 211 -2.27 -22.70 5.62
CA ILE A 211 -3.65 -22.92 5.15
C ILE A 211 -4.61 -21.91 5.79
N LYS A 212 -4.57 -21.76 7.12
CA LYS A 212 -5.45 -20.82 7.86
C LYS A 212 -5.26 -19.39 7.36
N ILE A 213 -4.00 -18.95 7.24
CA ILE A 213 -3.65 -17.60 6.80
C ILE A 213 -4.03 -17.38 5.33
N SER A 214 -3.78 -18.35 4.44
CA SER A 214 -4.16 -18.27 3.03
C SER A 214 -5.68 -18.15 2.86
N LYS A 215 -6.47 -18.93 3.61
CA LYS A 215 -7.94 -18.84 3.61
C LYS A 215 -8.43 -17.46 4.08
N ALA A 216 -7.80 -16.89 5.11
CA ALA A 216 -8.11 -15.54 5.57
C ALA A 216 -7.84 -14.48 4.49
N GLY A 217 -6.72 -14.57 3.78
CA GLY A 217 -6.41 -13.67 2.66
C GLY A 217 -7.40 -13.79 1.51
N ILE A 218 -7.81 -15.01 1.16
CA ILE A 218 -8.81 -15.26 0.10
C ILE A 218 -10.15 -14.63 0.48
N LYS A 219 -10.55 -14.73 1.76
CA LYS A 219 -11.77 -14.09 2.27
C LYS A 219 -11.71 -12.58 2.08
N ILE A 220 -10.62 -11.94 2.49
CA ILE A 220 -10.41 -10.49 2.31
C ILE A 220 -10.49 -10.11 0.82
N CYS A 221 -9.79 -10.83 -0.06
CA CYS A 221 -9.83 -10.55 -1.50
C CYS A 221 -11.25 -10.58 -2.08
N LYS A 222 -12.10 -11.48 -1.58
CA LYS A 222 -13.49 -11.60 -2.04
C LYS A 222 -14.38 -10.48 -1.51
N GLU A 223 -14.23 -10.13 -0.23
CA GLU A 223 -14.97 -9.05 0.42
C GLU A 223 -14.65 -7.69 -0.20
N GLU A 224 -13.37 -7.46 -0.53
CA GLU A 224 -12.87 -6.23 -1.16
C GLU A 224 -13.02 -6.23 -2.69
N HIS A 225 -13.58 -7.30 -3.28
CA HIS A 225 -13.66 -7.50 -4.73
C HIS A 225 -12.33 -7.28 -5.47
N ASN A 226 -11.20 -7.62 -4.83
CA ASN A 226 -9.86 -7.40 -5.34
C ASN A 226 -9.20 -8.73 -5.73
N MET A 227 -8.83 -8.86 -7.01
CA MET A 227 -8.26 -10.09 -7.56
C MET A 227 -6.72 -10.09 -7.63
N GLU A 228 -6.06 -8.99 -7.26
CA GLU A 228 -4.62 -8.78 -7.51
C GLU A 228 -3.74 -9.91 -6.93
N ILE A 229 -4.09 -10.40 -5.73
CA ILE A 229 -3.29 -11.43 -5.04
C ILE A 229 -4.00 -12.79 -4.88
N ILE A 230 -5.30 -12.87 -5.21
CA ILE A 230 -6.12 -14.05 -4.88
C ILE A 230 -5.62 -15.34 -5.55
N GLY A 231 -5.07 -15.24 -6.76
CA GLY A 231 -4.49 -16.39 -7.48
C GLY A 231 -3.30 -17.00 -6.74
N TYR A 232 -2.39 -16.17 -6.23
CA TYR A 232 -1.23 -16.61 -5.45
C TYR A 232 -1.64 -17.24 -4.10
N LEU A 233 -2.70 -16.72 -3.48
CA LEU A 233 -3.24 -17.30 -2.24
C LEU A 233 -3.87 -18.68 -2.47
N TYR A 234 -4.58 -18.87 -3.59
CA TYR A 234 -5.09 -20.19 -3.98
C TYR A 234 -3.96 -21.19 -4.26
N GLU A 235 -2.89 -20.74 -4.92
CA GLU A 235 -1.69 -21.57 -5.12
C GLU A 235 -1.09 -21.96 -3.78
N ARG A 236 -0.87 -21.01 -2.87
CA ARG A 236 -0.28 -21.26 -1.55
C ARG A 236 -1.14 -22.18 -0.69
N LEU A 237 -2.46 -22.02 -0.74
CA LEU A 237 -3.42 -22.92 -0.09
C LEU A 237 -3.26 -24.35 -0.62
N ALA A 238 -3.29 -24.53 -1.93
CA ALA A 238 -3.17 -25.84 -2.55
C ALA A 238 -1.81 -26.51 -2.27
N GLU A 239 -0.71 -25.75 -2.36
CA GLU A 239 0.63 -26.25 -2.02
C GLU A 239 0.72 -26.73 -0.57
N SER A 240 0.08 -26.01 0.35
CA SER A 240 0.09 -26.38 1.77
C SER A 240 -0.79 -27.61 2.04
N GLN A 241 -1.94 -27.74 1.36
CA GLN A 241 -2.80 -28.93 1.46
C GLN A 241 -2.14 -30.17 0.84
N GLU A 242 -1.38 -30.00 -0.25
CA GLU A 242 -0.59 -31.08 -0.86
C GLU A 242 0.46 -31.67 0.09
N LYS A 243 0.90 -30.93 1.11
CA LYS A 243 1.81 -31.45 2.14
C LYS A 243 1.10 -32.26 3.23
N LEU A 244 -0.22 -32.29 3.20
CA LEU A 244 -1.11 -32.94 4.18
C LEU A 244 -2.16 -33.81 3.46
N LEU A 245 -1.72 -34.65 2.50
CA LEU A 245 -2.63 -35.45 1.66
C LEU A 245 -3.56 -36.37 2.45
N ASP A 246 -3.15 -36.80 3.64
CA ASP A 246 -3.97 -37.66 4.51
C ASP A 246 -5.17 -36.92 5.11
N GLU A 247 -5.17 -35.58 5.09
CA GLU A 247 -6.22 -34.74 5.66
C GLU A 247 -7.11 -34.05 4.61
N PHE A 248 -6.63 -33.92 3.37
CA PHE A 248 -7.30 -33.16 2.32
C PHE A 248 -7.50 -34.00 1.06
N PRO A 249 -8.75 -34.11 0.55
CA PRO A 249 -9.00 -34.84 -0.69
C PRO A 249 -8.25 -34.24 -1.88
N GLU A 250 -7.58 -35.07 -2.69
CA GLU A 250 -6.80 -34.60 -3.86
C GLU A 250 -7.65 -33.77 -4.84
N LYS A 251 -8.94 -34.09 -4.97
CA LYS A 251 -9.87 -33.29 -5.79
C LYS A 251 -10.06 -31.86 -5.27
N GLU A 252 -10.07 -31.64 -3.96
CA GLU A 252 -10.17 -30.28 -3.40
C GLU A 252 -8.90 -29.48 -3.69
N ILE A 253 -7.74 -30.12 -3.52
CA ILE A 253 -6.43 -29.53 -3.81
C ILE A 253 -6.35 -29.12 -5.29
N ALA A 254 -6.76 -30.02 -6.19
CA ALA A 254 -6.84 -29.75 -7.60
C ALA A 254 -7.75 -28.54 -7.91
N LYS A 255 -8.93 -28.44 -7.27
CA LYS A 255 -9.84 -27.30 -7.47
C LYS A 255 -9.19 -25.98 -7.08
N ASN A 256 -8.38 -25.98 -6.02
CA ASN A 256 -7.64 -24.78 -5.61
C ASN A 256 -6.53 -24.41 -6.61
N TYR A 257 -5.80 -25.37 -7.19
CA TYR A 257 -4.86 -25.10 -8.28
C TYR A 257 -5.53 -24.54 -9.54
N TYR A 258 -6.71 -25.04 -9.90
CA TYR A 258 -7.47 -24.48 -11.02
C TYR A 258 -7.91 -23.04 -10.78
N LYS A 259 -8.41 -22.73 -9.56
CA LYS A 259 -8.72 -21.35 -9.18
C LYS A 259 -7.49 -20.45 -9.26
N ALA A 260 -6.34 -20.93 -8.77
CA ALA A 260 -5.07 -20.19 -8.89
C ALA A 260 -4.75 -19.84 -10.35
N ILE A 261 -4.79 -20.84 -11.23
CA ILE A 261 -4.53 -20.65 -12.68
C ILE A 261 -5.53 -19.66 -13.29
N PHE A 262 -6.83 -19.81 -13.00
CA PHE A 262 -7.88 -18.94 -13.52
C PHE A 262 -7.62 -17.46 -13.17
N TYR A 263 -7.39 -17.15 -11.88
CA TYR A 263 -7.15 -15.77 -11.47
C TYR A 263 -5.83 -15.22 -12.03
N LEU A 264 -4.77 -16.03 -12.09
CA LEU A 264 -3.50 -15.61 -12.69
C LEU A 264 -3.61 -15.38 -14.21
N GLN A 265 -4.49 -16.12 -14.89
CA GLN A 265 -4.82 -15.90 -16.32
C GLN A 265 -5.51 -14.56 -16.52
N VAL A 266 -6.50 -14.23 -15.68
CA VAL A 266 -7.16 -12.91 -15.71
C VAL A 266 -6.15 -11.77 -15.55
N LEU A 267 -5.11 -11.97 -14.74
CA LEU A 267 -4.04 -10.99 -14.50
C LEU A 267 -2.89 -11.04 -15.54
N ASN A 268 -2.98 -11.88 -16.57
CA ASN A 268 -1.95 -12.07 -17.60
C ASN A 268 -0.55 -12.47 -17.09
N VAL A 269 -0.47 -13.21 -15.98
CA VAL A 269 0.81 -13.61 -15.36
C VAL A 269 1.33 -14.95 -15.94
N GLN A 270 1.68 -14.97 -17.23
CA GLN A 270 2.03 -16.19 -17.97
C GLN A 270 3.16 -17.03 -17.36
N PRO A 271 4.30 -16.46 -16.90
CA PRO A 271 5.39 -17.27 -16.36
C PRO A 271 4.97 -18.11 -15.15
N TYR A 272 4.12 -17.55 -14.28
CA TYR A 272 3.62 -18.26 -13.09
C TYR A 272 2.63 -19.37 -13.48
N ILE A 273 1.75 -19.12 -14.44
CA ILE A 273 0.80 -20.12 -14.93
C ILE A 273 1.53 -21.34 -15.51
N ILE A 274 2.56 -21.11 -16.33
CA ILE A 274 3.37 -22.17 -16.93
C ILE A 274 4.05 -23.00 -15.84
N LYS A 275 4.60 -22.32 -14.82
CA LYS A 275 5.23 -22.99 -13.67
C LYS A 275 4.25 -23.92 -12.96
N ILE A 276 3.04 -23.45 -12.62
CA ILE A 276 2.02 -24.26 -11.93
C ILE A 276 1.59 -25.44 -12.81
N LYS A 277 1.29 -25.21 -14.09
CA LYS A 277 0.87 -26.28 -15.01
C LYS A 277 1.92 -27.38 -15.14
N LYS A 278 3.21 -27.00 -15.17
CA LYS A 278 4.32 -27.95 -15.24
C LYS A 278 4.49 -28.72 -13.92
N SER A 279 4.48 -28.04 -12.78
CA SER A 279 4.77 -28.66 -11.48
C SER A 279 3.60 -29.45 -10.90
N LYS A 280 2.36 -29.08 -11.25
CA LYS A 280 1.12 -29.64 -10.65
C LYS A 280 0.29 -30.46 -11.64
N LYS A 281 0.89 -30.93 -12.75
CA LYS A 281 0.24 -31.70 -13.81
C LYS A 281 -0.65 -32.84 -13.28
N ARG A 282 -0.14 -33.65 -12.34
CA ARG A 282 -0.89 -34.75 -11.70
C ARG A 282 -2.22 -34.29 -11.13
N PHE A 283 -2.25 -33.18 -10.39
CA PHE A 283 -3.49 -32.67 -9.79
C PHE A 283 -4.44 -32.13 -10.85
N LEU A 284 -3.90 -31.49 -11.90
CA LEU A 284 -4.72 -30.93 -12.97
C LEU A 284 -5.42 -32.03 -13.79
N GLU A 285 -4.86 -33.24 -13.86
CA GLU A 285 -5.49 -34.37 -14.54
C GLU A 285 -6.67 -35.01 -13.75
N LEU A 286 -6.88 -34.63 -12.48
CA LEU A 286 -7.94 -35.19 -11.62
C LEU A 286 -9.31 -34.54 -11.83
N ILE A 287 -9.38 -33.41 -12.55
CA ILE A 287 -10.61 -32.63 -12.75
C ILE A 287 -11.06 -32.79 -14.19
N THR A 288 -12.33 -33.14 -14.37
CA THR A 288 -12.98 -33.20 -15.69
C THR A 288 -13.71 -31.90 -15.99
N ILE A 289 -14.12 -31.68 -17.24
CA ILE A 289 -14.88 -30.49 -17.67
C ILE A 289 -16.19 -30.29 -16.86
N ASN A 290 -16.67 -31.33 -16.18
CA ASN A 290 -17.92 -31.32 -15.41
C ASN A 290 -17.76 -31.02 -13.89
N ASP A 291 -16.54 -30.77 -13.40
CA ASP A 291 -16.22 -30.57 -11.96
C ASP A 291 -16.01 -29.09 -11.55
#